data_AF-A0A6A8FH17-F1
#
_entry.id   AF-A0A6A8FH17-F1
#
_cell.length_a   1.000
_cell.length_b   1.000
_cell.length_c   1.000
_cell.angle_alpha   90.00
_cell.angle_beta   90.00
_cell.angle_gamma   90.00
#
_symmetry.space_group_name_H-M   'P 1'
#
loop_
_entity.id
_entity.type
_entity.pdbx_description
1 polymer ?
#
loop_
_entity_poly.entity_id
_entity_poly.type
_entity_poly.pdbx_seq_one_letter_code
_entity_poly.pdbx_strand_id
1 'polypeptide(L)'
;MTERRQLDEIKGKKCNATKAVAIVLSVIELAAISATIISFQLAYAQNTIGANKELNNQTSVTASNASINLKLGNKAYPIKYQITGGKLAGISAEKDNTTLLVNVSSTSNGKLIIELPRNVVDSKKQGNVDDNFAVFEDGQYAVDDEIRTNAQSRTLMVGFDNGTSVIEITGTHIVPEFATVAVAVFAIATIGIIVASSKYIVLPVLFKIK
;
A
#
# COMPACT_ATOMS: atom_id res chain seq x y z
N MET A 1 -20.67 -58.10 -23.52
CA MET A 1 -21.07 -56.71 -23.89
C MET A 1 -21.24 -55.81 -22.66
N THR A 2 -21.74 -56.35 -21.55
CA THR A 2 -22.07 -55.61 -20.32
C THR A 2 -20.86 -55.07 -19.54
N GLU A 3 -19.75 -55.80 -19.49
CA GLU A 3 -18.56 -55.44 -18.68
C GLU A 3 -17.78 -54.23 -19.22
N ARG A 4 -17.68 -54.09 -20.56
CA ARG A 4 -17.06 -52.91 -21.19
C ARG A 4 -17.87 -51.63 -20.95
N ARG A 5 -19.20 -51.75 -20.95
CA ARG A 5 -20.12 -50.63 -20.68
C ARG A 5 -20.00 -50.12 -19.24
N GLN A 6 -19.87 -51.05 -18.28
CA GLN A 6 -19.61 -50.74 -16.87
C GLN A 6 -18.26 -50.02 -16.68
N LEU A 7 -17.22 -50.47 -17.39
CA LEU A 7 -15.89 -49.85 -17.31
C LEU A 7 -15.86 -48.42 -17.87
N ASP A 8 -16.57 -48.17 -18.96
CA ASP A 8 -16.66 -46.84 -19.57
C ASP A 8 -17.47 -45.86 -18.71
N GLU A 9 -18.53 -46.34 -18.05
CA GLU A 9 -19.30 -45.54 -17.08
C GLU A 9 -18.44 -45.17 -15.86
N ILE A 10 -17.67 -46.12 -15.32
CA ILE A 10 -16.76 -45.88 -14.20
C ILE A 10 -15.64 -44.89 -14.59
N LYS A 11 -15.07 -45.02 -15.80
CA LYS A 11 -14.05 -44.10 -16.32
C LYS A 11 -14.60 -42.69 -16.54
N GLY A 12 -15.81 -42.56 -17.11
CA GLY A 12 -16.48 -41.27 -17.28
C GLY A 12 -16.78 -40.58 -15.94
N LYS A 13 -17.25 -41.35 -14.95
CA LYS A 13 -17.53 -40.85 -13.60
C LYS A 13 -16.26 -40.41 -12.87
N LYS A 14 -15.16 -41.17 -13.00
CA LYS A 14 -13.83 -40.77 -12.47
C LYS A 14 -13.27 -39.51 -13.16
N CYS A 15 -13.35 -39.41 -14.48
CA CYS A 15 -12.87 -38.25 -15.23
C CYS A 15 -13.60 -36.95 -14.83
N ASN A 16 -14.94 -37.02 -14.70
CA ASN A 16 -15.75 -35.87 -14.27
C ASN A 16 -15.50 -35.49 -12.81
N ALA A 17 -15.31 -36.48 -11.93
CA ALA A 17 -14.97 -36.23 -10.53
C ALA A 17 -13.60 -35.56 -10.38
N THR A 18 -12.57 -35.99 -11.12
CA THR A 18 -11.23 -35.38 -11.07
C THR A 18 -11.24 -33.94 -11.60
N LYS A 19 -11.98 -33.66 -12.68
CA LYS A 19 -12.16 -32.29 -13.20
C LYS A 19 -12.88 -31.38 -12.21
N ALA A 20 -13.96 -31.87 -11.59
CA ALA A 20 -14.70 -31.12 -10.59
C ALA A 20 -13.83 -30.80 -9.36
N VAL A 21 -13.03 -31.77 -8.87
CA VAL A 21 -12.12 -31.57 -7.74
C VAL A 21 -11.05 -30.52 -8.04
N ALA A 22 -10.44 -30.53 -9.22
CA ALA A 22 -9.43 -29.53 -9.59
C ALA A 22 -10.01 -28.11 -9.72
N ILE A 23 -11.21 -27.98 -10.31
CA ILE A 23 -11.91 -26.69 -10.39
C ILE A 23 -12.27 -26.20 -8.99
N VAL A 24 -12.83 -27.06 -8.14
CA VAL A 24 -13.21 -26.71 -6.77
C VAL A 24 -12.00 -26.27 -5.94
N LEU A 25 -10.86 -26.97 -6.04
CA LEU A 25 -9.62 -26.58 -5.38
C LEU A 25 -9.14 -25.19 -5.83
N SER A 26 -9.13 -24.92 -7.15
CA SER A 26 -8.74 -23.60 -7.68
C SER A 26 -9.70 -22.46 -7.28
N VAL A 27 -11.00 -22.74 -7.18
CA VAL A 27 -12.02 -21.76 -6.75
C VAL A 27 -11.92 -21.49 -5.26
N ILE A 28 -11.61 -22.49 -4.43
CA ILE A 28 -11.38 -22.33 -3.00
C ILE A 28 -10.14 -21.45 -2.75
N GLU A 29 -9.04 -21.67 -3.47
CA GLU A 29 -7.85 -20.82 -3.37
C GLU A 29 -8.14 -19.37 -3.79
N LEU A 30 -8.92 -19.15 -4.85
CA LEU A 30 -9.33 -17.82 -5.29
C LEU A 30 -10.25 -17.11 -4.26
N ALA A 31 -11.19 -17.86 -3.67
CA ALA A 31 -12.08 -17.35 -2.62
C ALA A 31 -11.29 -16.93 -1.38
N ALA A 32 -10.29 -17.71 -0.95
CA ALA A 32 -9.45 -17.39 0.19
C ALA A 32 -8.58 -16.13 -0.04
N ILE A 33 -8.02 -15.95 -1.25
CA ILE A 33 -7.25 -14.76 -1.61
C ILE A 33 -8.17 -13.51 -1.67
N SER A 34 -9.39 -13.64 -2.20
CA SER A 34 -10.33 -12.51 -2.23
C SER A 34 -10.81 -12.08 -0.84
N ALA A 35 -11.07 -13.03 0.08
CA ALA A 35 -11.54 -12.76 1.43
C ALA A 35 -10.48 -12.05 2.30
N THR A 36 -9.20 -12.37 2.09
CA THR A 36 -8.09 -11.67 2.77
C THR A 36 -7.94 -10.24 2.27
N ILE A 37 -8.13 -9.97 0.98
CA ILE A 37 -8.11 -8.61 0.41
C ILE A 37 -9.30 -7.77 0.89
N ILE A 38 -10.51 -8.34 0.97
CA ILE A 38 -11.70 -7.64 1.49
C ILE A 38 -11.53 -7.30 2.97
N SER A 39 -10.99 -8.22 3.78
CA SER A 39 -10.73 -7.98 5.20
C SER A 39 -9.72 -6.86 5.41
N PHE A 40 -8.70 -6.77 4.56
CA PHE A 40 -7.75 -5.66 4.54
C PHE A 40 -8.48 -4.33 4.28
N GLN A 41 -9.35 -4.25 3.26
CA GLN A 41 -10.14 -3.05 2.96
C GLN A 41 -11.15 -2.68 4.05
N LEU A 42 -11.78 -3.66 4.70
CA LEU A 42 -12.77 -3.42 5.76
C LEU A 42 -12.12 -2.94 7.07
N ALA A 43 -10.90 -3.38 7.37
CA ALA A 43 -10.11 -2.85 8.49
C ALA A 43 -9.76 -1.36 8.32
N TYR A 44 -9.59 -0.88 7.08
CA TYR A 44 -9.42 0.55 6.79
C TYR A 44 -10.71 1.37 6.95
N ALA A 45 -11.89 0.75 6.95
CA ALA A 45 -13.17 1.46 7.01
C ALA A 45 -13.71 1.70 8.44
N GLN A 46 -13.08 1.16 9.49
CA GLN A 46 -13.66 1.15 10.85
C GLN A 46 -13.11 2.21 11.83
N ASN A 47 -12.15 3.05 11.46
CA ASN A 47 -11.57 4.04 12.38
C ASN A 47 -12.18 5.45 12.24
N THR A 48 -13.51 5.54 12.25
CA THR A 48 -14.21 6.80 12.51
C THR A 48 -15.13 6.64 13.72
N ILE A 49 -14.97 7.57 14.67
CA ILE A 49 -15.75 7.80 15.90
C ILE A 49 -15.11 7.25 17.19
N GLY A 50 -14.27 8.09 17.80
CA GLY A 50 -13.90 8.06 19.21
C GLY A 50 -13.55 9.49 19.65
N ALA A 51 -14.41 10.09 20.46
CA ALA A 51 -14.44 11.51 20.80
C ALA A 51 -13.24 12.00 21.65
N ASN A 52 -13.01 13.31 21.55
CA ASN A 52 -11.91 14.09 22.13
C ASN A 52 -11.76 13.97 23.66
N LYS A 53 -10.51 14.02 24.13
CA LYS A 53 -10.13 14.65 25.41
C LYS A 53 -8.97 15.61 25.17
N GLU A 54 -9.21 16.88 25.46
CA GLU A 54 -8.29 18.02 25.36
C GLU A 54 -7.10 17.90 26.34
N LEU A 55 -5.94 18.42 25.93
CA LEU A 55 -4.92 18.93 26.86
C LEU A 55 -4.14 20.12 26.27
N ASN A 56 -4.62 21.30 26.65
CA ASN A 56 -3.97 22.54 27.11
C ASN A 56 -2.58 23.04 26.58
N ASN A 57 -2.61 24.33 26.18
CA ASN A 57 -1.58 25.39 26.24
C ASN A 57 -0.11 25.09 25.86
N GLN A 58 0.37 25.65 24.73
CA GLN A 58 1.50 26.61 24.74
C GLN A 58 1.80 27.28 23.38
N THR A 59 1.86 28.62 23.45
CA THR A 59 2.68 29.59 22.69
C THR A 59 2.53 29.71 21.16
N SER A 60 1.83 30.78 20.76
CA SER A 60 1.88 31.37 19.42
C SER A 60 3.30 31.75 19.00
N VAL A 61 3.97 30.84 18.29
CA VAL A 61 4.72 31.22 17.09
C VAL A 61 3.76 30.92 15.94
N THR A 62 3.55 31.85 15.00
CA THR A 62 2.60 31.69 13.89
C THR A 62 3.05 30.60 12.92
N ALA A 63 3.00 29.35 13.38
CA ALA A 63 2.99 28.16 12.56
C ALA A 63 1.53 27.97 12.14
N SER A 64 1.18 28.49 10.97
CA SER A 64 -0.16 28.29 10.43
C SER A 64 -0.36 26.80 10.17
N ASN A 65 -1.38 26.19 10.79
CA ASN A 65 -1.84 24.86 10.41
C ASN A 65 -2.33 24.93 8.95
N ALA A 66 -1.51 24.44 8.02
CA ALA A 66 -1.77 24.47 6.59
C ALA A 66 -1.91 23.03 6.06
N SER A 67 -2.42 22.91 4.83
CA SER A 67 -2.58 21.64 4.14
C SER A 67 -2.19 21.81 2.68
N ILE A 68 -1.42 20.85 2.16
CA ILE A 68 -1.07 20.76 0.74
C ILE A 68 -1.50 19.41 0.18
N ASN A 69 -1.94 19.38 -1.07
CA ASN A 69 -2.31 18.14 -1.74
C ASN A 69 -1.10 17.52 -2.44
N LEU A 70 -0.65 16.36 -1.97
CA LEU A 70 0.25 15.50 -2.71
C LEU A 70 -0.53 14.79 -3.82
N LYS A 71 -0.13 15.01 -5.07
CA LYS A 71 -0.69 14.32 -6.22
C LYS A 71 0.09 13.04 -6.48
N LEU A 72 -0.59 11.90 -6.42
CA LEU A 72 -0.07 10.63 -6.88
C LEU A 72 -1.01 10.20 -8.00
N GLY A 73 -0.56 10.36 -9.25
CA GLY A 73 -1.37 10.12 -10.45
C GLY A 73 -2.71 10.87 -10.44
N ASN A 74 -3.84 10.16 -10.41
CA ASN A 74 -5.17 10.76 -10.49
C ASN A 74 -5.77 11.11 -9.12
N LYS A 75 -5.11 10.75 -8.01
CA LYS A 75 -5.54 11.03 -6.65
C LYS A 75 -4.75 12.15 -5.99
N ALA A 76 -5.43 12.88 -5.10
CA ALA A 76 -4.86 13.93 -4.27
C ALA A 76 -4.97 13.52 -2.80
N TYR A 77 -3.87 13.63 -2.07
CA TYR A 77 -3.76 13.28 -0.66
C TYR A 77 -3.44 14.55 0.14
N PRO A 78 -4.34 15.02 1.02
CA PRO A 78 -4.08 16.20 1.83
C PRO A 78 -3.06 15.87 2.93
N ILE A 79 -1.95 16.60 2.95
CA ILE A 79 -0.89 16.49 3.93
C ILE A 79 -0.88 17.77 4.77
N LYS A 80 -1.08 17.61 6.07
CA LYS A 80 -1.08 18.72 7.01
C LYS A 80 0.35 19.07 7.38
N TYR A 81 0.64 20.36 7.48
CA TYR A 81 1.94 20.83 7.89
C TYR A 81 1.87 22.18 8.61
N GLN A 82 2.97 22.48 9.27
CA GLN A 82 3.28 23.75 9.90
C GLN A 82 4.72 24.10 9.52
N ILE A 83 4.96 25.34 9.14
CA ILE A 83 6.30 25.79 8.73
C ILE A 83 6.63 27.14 9.35
N THR A 84 7.87 27.28 9.82
CA THR A 84 8.48 28.55 10.22
C THR A 84 9.74 28.78 9.40
N GLY A 85 10.23 30.02 9.31
CA GLY A 85 11.44 30.35 8.56
C GLY A 85 11.31 30.34 7.04
N GLY A 86 10.14 30.03 6.50
CA GLY A 86 9.89 30.03 5.06
C GLY A 86 8.45 29.69 4.70
N LYS A 87 8.25 29.27 3.46
CA LYS A 87 6.95 28.78 2.95
C LYS A 87 7.14 27.47 2.19
N LEU A 88 6.16 26.59 2.30
CA LEU A 88 6.11 25.39 1.50
C LEU A 88 5.63 25.74 0.08
N ALA A 89 6.48 25.52 -0.92
CA ALA A 89 6.23 25.86 -2.31
C ALA A 89 5.53 24.72 -3.07
N GLY A 90 5.78 23.47 -2.68
CA GLY A 90 5.21 22.31 -3.35
C GLY A 90 5.57 21.01 -2.67
N ILE A 91 4.88 19.94 -3.06
CA ILE A 91 5.15 18.59 -2.57
C ILE A 91 4.97 17.59 -3.72
N SER A 92 5.91 16.66 -3.84
CA SER A 92 5.88 15.59 -4.85
C SER A 92 6.50 14.32 -4.28
N ALA A 93 6.20 13.19 -4.89
CA ALA A 93 6.78 11.91 -4.49
C ALA A 93 7.58 11.31 -5.64
N GLU A 94 8.81 10.90 -5.34
CA GLU A 94 9.64 10.05 -6.17
C GLU A 94 9.39 8.60 -5.78
N LYS A 95 8.57 7.90 -6.56
CA LYS A 95 8.15 6.52 -6.25
C LYS A 95 9.32 5.53 -6.33
N ASP A 96 10.25 5.75 -7.26
CA ASP A 96 11.37 4.84 -7.50
C ASP A 96 12.35 4.82 -6.32
N ASN A 97 12.48 5.95 -5.61
CA ASN A 97 13.36 6.12 -4.45
C ASN A 97 12.61 6.10 -3.11
N THR A 98 11.28 5.94 -3.14
CA THR A 98 10.41 6.03 -1.95
C THR A 98 10.62 7.33 -1.14
N THR A 99 10.84 8.43 -1.85
CA THR A 99 11.18 9.74 -1.28
C THR A 99 10.06 10.75 -1.54
N LEU A 100 9.67 11.48 -0.49
CA LEU A 100 8.81 12.64 -0.57
C LEU A 100 9.69 13.88 -0.68
N LEU A 101 9.54 14.63 -1.77
CA LEU A 101 10.21 15.91 -1.98
C LEU A 101 9.30 17.04 -1.51
N VAL A 102 9.77 17.77 -0.51
CA VAL A 102 9.09 18.94 0.02
C VAL A 102 9.86 20.18 -0.43
N ASN A 103 9.31 20.90 -1.40
CA ASN A 103 9.92 22.12 -1.92
C ASN A 103 9.60 23.28 -0.97
N VAL A 104 10.64 23.99 -0.53
CA VAL A 104 10.56 25.08 0.44
C VAL A 104 11.18 26.33 -0.16
N SER A 105 10.56 27.48 0.11
CA SER A 105 11.17 28.79 -0.09
C SER A 105 11.61 29.28 1.29
N SER A 106 12.84 28.93 1.69
CA SER A 106 13.43 29.35 2.97
C SER A 106 13.85 30.82 2.92
N THR A 107 13.60 31.55 4.00
CA THR A 107 13.97 32.97 4.19
C THR A 107 14.78 33.20 5.48
N SER A 108 14.77 32.21 6.36
CA SER A 108 15.60 32.10 7.56
C SER A 108 15.63 30.64 8.00
N ASN A 109 16.51 30.28 8.93
CA ASN A 109 16.47 28.96 9.56
C ASN A 109 15.07 28.73 10.15
N GLY A 110 14.58 27.50 10.01
CA GLY A 110 13.18 27.18 10.19
C GLY A 110 12.95 25.75 10.63
N LYS A 111 11.68 25.42 10.80
CA LYS A 111 11.22 24.07 11.11
C LYS A 111 10.01 23.75 10.27
N LEU A 112 9.98 22.52 9.74
CA LEU A 112 8.83 21.91 9.10
C LEU A 112 8.29 20.83 10.03
N ILE A 113 7.04 20.99 10.47
CA ILE A 113 6.28 19.91 11.11
C ILE A 113 5.30 19.39 10.07
N ILE A 114 5.39 18.11 9.73
CA ILE A 114 4.60 17.49 8.65
C ILE A 114 3.95 16.19 9.13
N GLU A 115 2.63 16.07 8.93
CA GLU A 115 1.88 14.86 9.26
C GLU A 115 1.77 13.97 8.03
N LEU A 116 2.53 12.88 8.05
CA LEU A 116 2.63 11.87 7.00
C LEU A 116 1.58 10.78 7.20
N PRO A 117 0.59 10.64 6.31
CA PRO A 117 -0.37 9.55 6.36
C PRO A 117 0.32 8.23 5.99
N ARG A 118 0.21 7.21 6.85
CA ARG A 118 0.88 5.91 6.64
C ARG A 118 0.39 5.16 5.42
N ASN A 119 -0.83 5.46 4.97
CA ASN A 119 -1.41 4.96 3.73
C ASN A 119 -0.90 5.67 2.46
N VAL A 120 0.04 6.62 2.60
CA VAL A 120 0.65 7.37 1.50
C VAL A 120 2.15 7.18 1.50
N VAL A 121 2.79 7.44 2.64
CA VAL A 121 4.23 7.28 2.87
C VAL A 121 4.44 6.78 4.29
N ASP A 122 5.30 5.77 4.43
CA ASP A 122 5.67 5.24 5.74
C ASP A 122 7.10 4.65 5.67
N SER A 123 7.67 4.32 6.82
CA SER A 123 8.93 3.59 6.94
C SER A 123 8.76 2.41 7.89
N LYS A 124 8.89 1.20 7.35
CA LYS A 124 8.82 -0.08 8.07
C LYS A 124 10.01 -0.95 7.76
N LYS A 125 10.37 -1.76 8.76
CA LYS A 125 11.29 -2.89 8.64
C LYS A 125 10.54 -4.22 8.60
N GLN A 126 11.29 -5.32 8.51
CA GLN A 126 10.74 -6.67 8.49
C GLN A 126 9.77 -6.90 9.67
N GLY A 127 8.64 -7.56 9.40
CA GLY A 127 7.60 -7.81 10.40
C GLY A 127 6.62 -6.65 10.60
N ASN A 128 6.56 -5.67 9.69
CA ASN A 128 5.65 -4.51 9.75
C ASN A 128 5.86 -3.63 11.00
N VAL A 129 7.08 -3.64 11.52
CA VAL A 129 7.50 -2.81 12.65
C VAL A 129 7.94 -1.45 12.11
N ASP A 130 7.61 -0.38 12.84
CA ASP A 130 8.05 0.97 12.50
C ASP A 130 9.57 1.04 12.43
N ASP A 131 10.04 1.74 11.40
CA ASP A 131 11.42 2.13 11.22
C ASP A 131 11.51 3.64 11.05
N ASN A 132 12.71 4.19 11.16
CA ASN A 132 12.91 5.63 11.04
C ASN A 132 12.81 6.07 9.57
N PHE A 133 12.38 7.31 9.35
CA PHE A 133 12.59 7.95 8.06
C PHE A 133 14.04 8.42 7.96
N ALA A 134 14.57 8.51 6.75
CA ALA A 134 15.81 9.22 6.48
C ALA A 134 15.47 10.59 5.90
N VAL A 135 15.91 11.66 6.55
CA VAL A 135 15.60 13.03 6.15
C VAL A 135 16.84 13.75 5.68
N PHE A 136 16.71 14.49 4.59
CA PHE A 136 17.78 15.28 3.99
C PHE A 136 17.30 16.70 3.71
N GLU A 137 18.25 17.62 3.72
CA GLU A 137 18.13 19.03 3.37
C GLU A 137 19.08 19.30 2.20
N ASP A 138 18.52 19.58 1.02
CA ASP A 138 19.26 19.74 -0.23
C ASP A 138 20.31 18.60 -0.45
N GLY A 139 19.92 17.36 -0.14
CA GLY A 139 20.75 16.17 -0.25
C GLY A 139 21.78 15.95 0.89
N GLN A 140 21.83 16.81 1.90
CA GLN A 140 22.63 16.61 3.11
C GLN A 140 21.78 16.02 4.23
N TYR A 141 22.33 15.11 5.03
CA TYR A 141 21.56 14.50 6.12
C TYR A 141 21.07 15.56 7.10
N ALA A 142 19.76 15.57 7.36
CA ALA A 142 19.13 16.49 8.29
C ALA A 142 18.67 15.76 9.55
N VAL A 143 18.70 16.46 10.68
CA VAL A 143 18.17 15.91 11.93
C VAL A 143 16.66 16.09 11.95
N ASP A 144 15.95 14.99 12.13
CA ASP A 144 14.51 14.95 12.32
C ASP A 144 14.11 14.33 13.66
N ASP A 145 12.97 14.77 14.18
CA ASP A 145 12.32 14.20 15.35
C ASP A 145 10.93 13.68 14.97
N GLU A 146 10.64 12.43 15.30
CA GLU A 146 9.29 11.91 15.24
C GLU A 146 8.51 12.28 16.50
N ILE A 147 7.65 13.30 16.39
CA ILE A 147 6.97 13.90 17.54
C ILE A 147 5.61 13.26 17.86
N ARG A 148 5.02 12.52 16.92
CA ARG A 148 3.74 11.82 17.14
C ARG A 148 3.56 10.65 16.19
N THR A 149 3.20 9.51 16.76
CA THR A 149 2.99 8.26 16.01
C THR A 149 1.70 7.61 16.41
N ASN A 150 0.87 7.29 15.42
CA ASN A 150 -0.39 6.57 15.60
C ASN A 150 -0.61 5.60 14.44
N ALA A 151 -1.74 4.88 14.45
CA ALA A 151 -2.06 3.87 13.45
C ALA A 151 -2.31 4.42 12.03
N GLN A 152 -2.64 5.70 11.89
CA GLN A 152 -3.01 6.35 10.62
C GLN A 152 -1.92 7.27 10.08
N SER A 153 -1.15 7.91 10.96
CA SER A 153 -0.15 8.90 10.57
C SER A 153 1.07 8.92 11.50
N ARG A 154 2.16 9.48 10.97
CA ARG A 154 3.39 9.82 11.69
C ARG A 154 3.67 11.31 11.47
N THR A 155 4.04 12.03 12.52
CA THR A 155 4.36 13.46 12.44
C THR A 155 5.85 13.65 12.66
N LEU A 156 6.53 14.21 11.66
CA LEU A 156 7.95 14.54 11.73
C LEU A 156 8.11 16.04 11.96
N MET A 157 9.11 16.40 12.76
CA MET A 157 9.65 17.74 12.87
C MET A 157 11.05 17.73 12.26
N VAL A 158 11.26 18.55 11.24
CA VAL A 158 12.53 18.67 10.50
C VAL A 158 13.03 20.10 10.62
N GLY A 159 14.26 20.26 11.11
CA GLY A 159 14.96 21.56 11.05
C GLY A 159 15.56 21.79 9.66
N PHE A 160 15.60 23.04 9.22
CA PHE A 160 16.26 23.41 7.96
C PHE A 160 16.90 24.80 8.06
N ASP A 161 17.93 25.07 7.27
CA ASP A 161 18.69 26.31 7.28
C ASP A 161 18.12 27.42 6.36
N ASN A 162 18.67 28.61 6.46
CA ASN A 162 18.35 29.66 5.51
C ASN A 162 18.90 29.30 4.12
N GLY A 163 18.04 29.36 3.10
CA GLY A 163 18.41 29.04 1.72
C GLY A 163 18.05 27.62 1.27
N THR A 164 17.56 26.76 2.18
CA THR A 164 17.03 25.43 1.83
C THR A 164 15.99 25.53 0.73
N SER A 165 16.14 24.70 -0.29
CA SER A 165 15.18 24.62 -1.40
C SER A 165 14.33 23.35 -1.35
N VAL A 166 14.91 22.24 -0.88
CA VAL A 166 14.27 20.93 -0.84
C VAL A 166 14.56 20.25 0.50
N ILE A 167 13.51 19.65 1.07
CA ILE A 167 13.63 18.67 2.15
C ILE A 167 13.20 17.33 1.59
N GLU A 168 14.07 16.33 1.64
CA GLU A 168 13.78 14.97 1.17
C GLU A 168 13.47 14.06 2.36
N ILE A 169 12.28 13.43 2.37
CA ILE A 169 11.87 12.47 3.39
C ILE A 169 11.76 11.10 2.76
N THR A 170 12.69 10.20 3.07
CA THR A 170 12.78 8.86 2.50
C THR A 170 12.27 7.82 3.48
N GLY A 171 11.32 6.99 3.03
CA GLY A 171 10.79 5.85 3.79
C GLY A 171 11.16 4.52 3.14
N THR A 172 10.37 3.48 3.39
CA THR A 172 10.48 2.19 2.69
C THR A 172 9.29 1.90 1.77
N HIS A 173 8.27 2.75 1.81
CA HIS A 173 7.11 2.63 0.94
C HIS A 173 6.44 3.97 0.73
N ILE A 174 6.18 4.25 -0.55
CA ILE A 174 5.24 5.26 -1.02
C ILE A 174 4.20 4.54 -1.87
N VAL A 175 2.92 4.77 -1.59
CA VAL A 175 1.83 4.06 -2.28
C VAL A 175 1.84 4.38 -3.78
N PRO A 176 2.05 3.36 -4.65
CA PRO A 176 1.78 3.48 -6.07
C PRO A 176 0.29 3.28 -6.32
N GLU A 177 -0.28 3.94 -7.34
CA GLU A 177 -1.71 3.85 -7.66
C GLU A 177 -2.21 2.48 -8.17
N PHE A 178 -1.41 1.41 -8.11
CA PHE A 178 -1.71 0.19 -8.87
C PHE A 178 -2.48 -0.90 -8.14
N ALA A 179 -2.83 -0.75 -6.86
CA ALA A 179 -3.53 -1.83 -6.15
C ALA A 179 -4.89 -2.16 -6.77
N THR A 180 -5.67 -1.17 -7.23
CA THR A 180 -7.03 -1.43 -7.73
C THR A 180 -7.04 -2.02 -9.14
N VAL A 181 -6.21 -1.49 -10.05
CA VAL A 181 -6.19 -1.94 -11.45
C VAL A 181 -5.46 -3.27 -11.58
N ALA A 182 -4.35 -3.48 -10.85
CA ALA A 182 -3.62 -4.75 -10.91
C ALA A 182 -4.47 -5.92 -10.39
N VAL A 183 -5.26 -5.72 -9.32
CA VAL A 183 -6.18 -6.75 -8.81
C VAL A 183 -7.28 -7.08 -9.83
N ALA A 184 -7.86 -6.08 -10.49
CA ALA A 184 -8.87 -6.31 -11.52
C ALA A 184 -8.30 -7.10 -12.71
N VAL A 185 -7.13 -6.72 -13.20
CA VAL A 185 -6.46 -7.41 -14.32
C VAL A 185 -6.04 -8.84 -13.90
N PHE A 186 -5.54 -9.02 -12.68
CA PHE A 186 -5.16 -10.33 -12.16
C PHE A 186 -6.38 -11.26 -11.98
N ALA A 187 -7.50 -10.72 -11.51
CA ALA A 187 -8.76 -11.45 -11.42
C ALA A 187 -9.28 -11.88 -12.81
N ILE A 188 -9.26 -10.98 -13.79
CA ILE A 188 -9.68 -11.30 -15.16
C ILE A 188 -8.74 -12.35 -15.79
N ALA A 189 -7.43 -12.22 -15.60
CA ALA A 189 -6.44 -13.15 -16.14
C ALA A 189 -6.58 -14.55 -15.53
N THR A 190 -6.74 -14.66 -14.22
CA THR A 190 -6.91 -15.95 -13.53
C THR A 190 -8.19 -16.67 -13.94
N ILE A 191 -9.32 -15.95 -14.05
CA ILE A 191 -10.57 -16.50 -14.60
C ILE A 191 -10.36 -17.00 -16.04
N GLY A 192 -9.66 -16.22 -16.88
CA GLY A 192 -9.32 -16.61 -18.24
C GLY A 192 -8.51 -17.91 -18.31
N ILE A 193 -7.50 -18.08 -17.45
CA ILE A 193 -6.67 -19.29 -17.38
C ILE A 193 -7.50 -20.51 -16.95
N ILE A 194 -8.39 -20.37 -15.97
CA ILE A 194 -9.26 -21.47 -15.50
C ILE A 194 -10.18 -21.93 -16.62
N VAL A 195 -10.83 -20.99 -17.32
CA VAL A 195 -11.73 -21.30 -18.44
C VAL A 195 -10.96 -21.94 -19.60
N ALA A 196 -9.77 -21.44 -19.94
CA ALA A 196 -8.94 -22.02 -21.00
C ALA A 196 -8.48 -23.43 -20.63
N SER A 197 -7.90 -23.63 -19.43
CA SER A 197 -7.38 -24.92 -18.97
C SER A 197 -8.47 -26.00 -18.82
N SER A 198 -9.71 -25.62 -18.51
CA SER A 198 -10.85 -26.55 -18.46
C SER A 198 -11.10 -27.30 -19.78
N LYS A 199 -10.65 -26.73 -20.92
CA LYS A 199 -10.71 -27.37 -22.25
C LYS A 199 -9.50 -28.26 -22.59
N TYR A 200 -8.36 -28.10 -21.91
CA TYR A 200 -7.09 -28.73 -22.31
C TYR A 200 -6.50 -29.76 -21.32
N ILE A 201 -7.11 -29.99 -20.14
CA ILE A 201 -6.67 -31.08 -19.24
C ILE A 201 -7.18 -32.42 -19.77
N VAL A 202 -6.38 -33.03 -20.64
CA VAL A 202 -6.37 -34.47 -20.92
C VAL A 202 -4.96 -34.96 -20.59
N LEU A 203 -4.70 -35.34 -19.34
CA LEU A 203 -3.48 -36.08 -19.00
C LEU A 203 -3.78 -37.58 -19.20
N PRO A 204 -3.19 -38.27 -20.19
CA PRO A 204 -3.26 -39.71 -20.22
C PRO A 204 -2.28 -40.24 -19.16
N VAL A 205 -2.77 -40.53 -17.96
CA VAL A 205 -2.01 -41.34 -17.00
C VAL A 205 -2.03 -42.77 -17.51
N LEU A 206 -1.04 -43.10 -18.34
CA LEU A 206 -0.83 -44.41 -18.94
C LEU A 206 0.40 -45.04 -18.27
N PHE A 207 0.21 -45.56 -17.05
CA PHE A 207 1.18 -46.47 -16.43
C PHE A 207 0.44 -47.77 -16.07
N LYS A 208 0.36 -48.65 -17.07
CA LYS A 208 0.15 -50.08 -16.86
C LYS A 208 1.52 -50.71 -17.06
N ILE A 209 2.21 -51.05 -15.98
CA ILE A 209 3.27 -52.06 -16.03
C ILE A 209 2.70 -53.33 -15.42
N LYS A 210 2.97 -54.40 -16.15
CA LYS A 210 2.49 -55.77 -16.05
C LYS A 210 3.06 -56.49 -14.84
#